data_AF-A0A953TI84-F1
#
_entry.id   AF-A0A953TI84-F1
#
_cell.length_a   1.000
_cell.length_b   1.000
_cell.length_c   1.000
_cell.angle_alpha   90.00
_cell.angle_beta   90.00
_cell.angle_gamma   90.00
#
_symmetry.space_group_name_H-M   'P 1'
#
loop_
_entity.id
_entity.type
_entity.pdbx_description
1 polymer ?
#
loop_
_entity_poly.entity_id
_entity_poly.type
_entity_poly.pdbx_seq_one_letter_code
_entity_poly.pdbx_strand_id
1 'polypeptide(L)'
;MKSQLALLLLVFATTALGQAAAQDRWIDRLKTAPVSDIEPGSPVEKFDAWFTGLKPHPAPAKYEIKECTVPGGAPAEIPLCVQVRAPFDNLRTATLIFKVGSYSSKDPGHSAKPAKIELLSCVLDPSNPMMKFPSRICKNLSALQAMVKH
;
A
#
# COMPACT_ATOMS: atom_id res chain seq x y z
N MET A 1 56.32 -20.22 -10.27
CA MET A 1 55.07 -21.00 -10.43
C MET A 1 53.92 -20.10 -9.99
N LYS A 2 53.11 -19.66 -10.96
CA LYS A 2 52.05 -18.66 -10.82
C LYS A 2 50.70 -19.35 -10.64
N SER A 3 49.85 -18.71 -9.83
CA SER A 3 48.37 -18.76 -9.89
C SER A 3 47.76 -20.13 -9.50
N GLN A 4 46.72 -20.23 -8.69
CA GLN A 4 45.49 -19.44 -8.67
C GLN A 4 44.87 -19.50 -7.27
N LEU A 5 44.57 -18.34 -6.69
CA LEU A 5 43.82 -18.25 -5.44
C LEU A 5 42.93 -17.02 -5.51
N ALA A 6 41.95 -17.04 -6.43
CA ALA A 6 40.92 -16.02 -6.51
C ALA A 6 39.80 -16.53 -7.42
N LEU A 7 38.89 -17.37 -6.91
CA LEU A 7 37.55 -17.50 -7.51
C LEU A 7 36.59 -18.20 -6.55
N LEU A 8 36.15 -17.52 -5.50
CA LEU A 8 35.06 -18.02 -4.63
C LEU A 8 34.31 -16.87 -3.96
N LEU A 9 33.94 -15.85 -4.73
CA LEU A 9 33.08 -14.75 -4.29
C LEU A 9 32.24 -14.24 -5.46
N LEU A 10 31.30 -15.04 -5.97
CA LEU A 10 30.39 -14.54 -7.02
C LEU A 10 29.11 -15.37 -7.21
N VAL A 11 28.40 -15.75 -6.13
CA VAL A 11 27.02 -16.26 -6.29
C VAL A 11 26.13 -15.93 -5.07
N PHE A 12 25.88 -14.66 -4.77
CA PHE A 12 24.83 -14.29 -3.77
C PHE A 12 24.13 -12.95 -4.09
N ALA A 13 23.91 -12.61 -5.37
CA ALA A 13 23.33 -11.31 -5.73
C ALA A 13 22.17 -11.35 -6.75
N THR A 14 21.54 -12.50 -6.98
CA THR A 14 20.45 -12.62 -7.98
C THR A 14 19.04 -12.72 -7.41
N THR A 15 18.86 -12.93 -6.10
CA THR A 15 17.52 -13.09 -5.48
C THR A 15 16.84 -11.78 -5.09
N ALA A 16 17.61 -10.72 -4.80
CA ALA A 16 17.05 -9.45 -4.32
C ALA A 16 16.28 -8.65 -5.41
N LEU A 17 16.71 -8.75 -6.68
CA LEU A 17 16.09 -8.02 -7.80
C LEU A 17 14.69 -8.55 -8.15
N GLY A 18 14.47 -9.86 -8.04
CA GLY A 18 13.16 -10.47 -8.33
C GLY A 18 12.10 -10.15 -7.28
N GLN A 19 12.49 -10.04 -6.00
CA GLN A 19 11.56 -9.66 -4.92
C GLN A 19 11.13 -8.20 -5.02
N ALA A 20 12.03 -7.27 -5.39
CA ALA A 20 11.69 -5.87 -5.57
C ALA A 20 10.69 -5.67 -6.73
N ALA A 21 10.95 -6.27 -7.89
CA ALA A 21 10.04 -6.19 -9.05
C ALA A 21 8.67 -6.84 -8.78
N ALA A 22 8.63 -7.96 -8.05
CA ALA A 22 7.39 -8.62 -7.66
C ALA A 22 6.60 -7.87 -6.57
N GLN A 23 7.27 -6.97 -5.84
CA GLN A 23 6.64 -6.04 -4.90
C GLN A 23 6.03 -4.86 -5.65
N ASP A 24 6.79 -4.21 -6.53
CA ASP A 24 6.35 -3.03 -7.29
C ASP A 24 5.03 -3.25 -8.05
N ARG A 25 4.83 -4.45 -8.63
CA ARG A 25 3.59 -4.78 -9.35
C ARG A 25 2.31 -4.60 -8.53
N TRP A 26 2.34 -4.78 -7.21
CA TRP A 26 1.18 -4.65 -6.34
C TRP A 26 0.83 -3.20 -6.05
N ILE A 27 1.87 -2.37 -5.90
CA ILE A 27 1.73 -0.92 -5.77
C ILE A 27 1.21 -0.35 -7.09
N ASP A 28 1.78 -0.77 -8.22
CA ASP A 28 1.34 -0.32 -9.55
C ASP A 28 -0.09 -0.74 -9.84
N ARG A 29 -0.48 -1.96 -9.43
CA ARG A 29 -1.86 -2.42 -9.52
C ARG A 29 -2.81 -1.51 -8.74
N LEU A 30 -2.46 -1.09 -7.52
CA LEU A 30 -3.28 -0.14 -6.77
C LEU A 30 -3.32 1.23 -7.47
N LYS A 31 -2.16 1.79 -7.83
CA LYS A 31 -2.06 3.11 -8.46
C LYS A 31 -2.89 3.24 -9.73
N THR A 32 -2.92 2.17 -10.53
CA THR A 32 -3.59 2.15 -11.84
C THR A 32 -5.04 1.68 -11.79
N ALA A 33 -5.51 1.17 -10.64
CA ALA A 33 -6.89 0.75 -10.48
C ALA A 33 -7.84 1.96 -10.62
N PRO A 34 -8.93 1.85 -11.38
CA PRO A 34 -10.02 2.81 -11.33
C PRO A 34 -10.56 2.93 -9.90
N VAL A 35 -10.82 4.14 -9.43
CA VAL A 35 -11.42 4.34 -8.09
C VAL A 35 -12.78 3.65 -8.00
N SER A 36 -13.53 3.62 -9.10
CA SER A 36 -14.79 2.87 -9.23
C SER A 36 -14.69 1.37 -8.94
N ASP A 37 -13.51 0.76 -9.13
CA ASP A 37 -13.28 -0.67 -8.84
C ASP A 37 -13.04 -0.92 -7.35
N ILE A 38 -12.62 0.12 -6.62
CA ILE A 38 -12.37 0.12 -5.17
C ILE A 38 -13.65 0.52 -4.41
N GLU A 39 -14.32 1.58 -4.86
CA GLU A 39 -15.56 2.11 -4.31
C GLU A 39 -16.59 2.32 -5.43
N PRO A 40 -17.66 1.51 -5.49
CA PRO A 40 -18.71 1.67 -6.49
C PRO A 40 -19.36 3.06 -6.43
N GLY A 41 -19.57 3.68 -7.59
CA GLY A 41 -20.13 5.04 -7.69
C GLY A 41 -19.08 6.17 -7.61
N SER A 42 -17.81 5.85 -7.40
CA SER A 42 -16.69 6.79 -7.52
C SER A 42 -16.24 6.99 -8.98
N PRO A 43 -15.41 8.02 -9.28
CA PRO A 43 -14.90 8.27 -10.62
C PRO A 43 -14.13 7.07 -11.22
N VAL A 44 -14.14 6.96 -12.55
CA VAL A 44 -13.34 5.97 -13.31
C VAL A 44 -11.85 6.37 -13.44
N GLU A 45 -11.45 7.44 -12.77
CA GLU A 45 -10.05 7.90 -12.71
C GLU A 45 -9.18 6.88 -11.98
N LYS A 46 -7.89 6.81 -12.33
CA LYS A 46 -6.91 5.96 -11.62
C LYS A 46 -6.73 6.45 -10.19
N PHE A 47 -6.57 5.52 -9.25
CA PHE A 47 -6.40 5.83 -7.83
C PHE A 47 -5.31 6.86 -7.54
N ASP A 48 -4.12 6.72 -8.14
CA ASP A 48 -3.00 7.64 -7.88
C ASP A 48 -3.30 9.07 -8.37
N ALA A 49 -3.93 9.19 -9.55
CA ALA A 49 -4.33 10.47 -10.11
C ALA A 49 -5.45 11.13 -9.28
N TRP A 50 -6.47 10.35 -8.90
CA TRP A 50 -7.54 10.83 -8.02
C TRP A 50 -7.00 11.28 -6.66
N PHE A 51 -6.12 10.47 -6.03
CA PHE A 51 -5.61 10.74 -4.69
C PHE A 51 -4.71 11.97 -4.67
N THR A 52 -3.82 12.11 -5.66
CA THR A 52 -2.98 13.31 -5.82
C THR A 52 -3.78 14.55 -6.21
N GLY A 53 -4.93 14.38 -6.87
CA GLY A 53 -5.88 15.44 -7.23
C GLY A 53 -6.76 15.95 -6.09
N LEU A 54 -6.72 15.32 -4.90
CA LEU A 54 -7.49 15.78 -3.73
C LEU A 54 -7.10 17.21 -3.33
N LYS A 55 -8.05 17.92 -2.71
CA LYS A 55 -7.87 19.29 -2.22
C LYS A 55 -8.17 19.33 -0.72
N PRO A 56 -7.26 19.85 0.13
CA PRO A 56 -5.90 20.30 -0.19
C PRO A 56 -5.06 19.16 -0.75
N HIS A 57 -4.00 19.50 -1.50
CA HIS A 57 -3.18 18.48 -2.14
C HIS A 57 -2.42 17.68 -1.08
N PRO A 58 -2.35 16.35 -1.22
CA PRO A 58 -1.40 15.57 -0.45
C PRO A 58 0.02 15.80 -0.99
N ALA A 59 1.01 15.74 -0.09
CA ALA A 59 2.39 15.53 -0.48
C ALA A 59 2.54 14.14 -1.16
N PRO A 60 3.65 13.90 -1.90
CA PRO A 60 3.86 12.62 -2.57
C PRO A 60 3.67 11.42 -1.63
N ALA A 61 2.75 10.53 -2.02
CA ALA A 61 2.37 9.39 -1.21
C ALA A 61 3.50 8.36 -1.12
N LYS A 62 3.72 7.83 0.09
CA LYS A 62 4.58 6.67 0.32
C LYS A 62 3.73 5.41 0.27
N TYR A 63 4.18 4.44 -0.52
CA TYR A 63 3.54 3.14 -0.69
C TYR A 63 4.41 2.07 -0.05
N GLU A 64 3.81 1.17 0.73
CA GLU A 64 4.51 0.10 1.41
C GLU A 64 3.66 -1.17 1.40
N ILE A 65 4.26 -2.31 1.07
CA ILE A 65 3.57 -3.60 1.06
C ILE A 65 3.70 -4.24 2.45
N LYS A 66 2.59 -4.73 2.98
CA LYS A 66 2.52 -5.39 4.28
C LYS A 66 1.54 -6.55 4.23
N GLU A 67 1.64 -7.47 5.19
CA GLU A 67 0.56 -8.40 5.47
C GLU A 67 -0.61 -7.64 6.12
N CYS A 68 -1.84 -7.92 5.70
CA CYS A 68 -2.98 -7.29 6.37
C CYS A 68 -3.19 -7.94 7.74
N THR A 69 -3.33 -7.12 8.80
CA THR A 69 -3.73 -7.64 10.12
C THR A 69 -5.20 -8.07 10.08
N VAL A 70 -5.46 -9.37 10.04
CA VAL A 70 -6.81 -9.93 10.16
C VAL A 70 -6.99 -10.43 11.60
N PRO A 71 -7.95 -9.92 12.37
CA PRO A 71 -8.25 -10.46 13.69
C PRO A 71 -8.80 -11.89 13.55
N GLY A 72 -8.14 -12.86 14.19
CA GLY A 72 -8.62 -14.25 14.30
C GLY A 72 -7.82 -15.26 13.48
N GLY A 73 -6.75 -15.80 14.09
CA GLY A 73 -6.00 -16.97 13.62
C GLY A 73 -5.24 -16.77 12.30
N ALA A 74 -4.31 -17.68 11.99
CA ALA A 74 -3.59 -17.67 10.72
C ALA A 74 -4.50 -18.25 9.62
N PRO A 75 -5.00 -17.44 8.67
CA PRO A 75 -5.83 -17.94 7.58
C PRO A 75 -5.01 -18.84 6.64
N ALA A 76 -5.69 -19.76 5.93
CA ALA A 76 -5.08 -20.56 4.87
C ALA A 76 -4.53 -19.69 3.72
N GLU A 77 -5.11 -18.50 3.54
CA GLU A 77 -4.64 -17.44 2.66
C GLU A 77 -4.32 -16.18 3.45
N ILE A 78 -3.07 -15.74 3.40
CA ILE A 78 -2.62 -14.51 4.03
C ILE A 78 -2.87 -13.36 3.06
N PRO A 79 -3.68 -12.36 3.43
CA PRO A 79 -3.96 -11.22 2.56
C PRO A 79 -2.74 -10.29 2.48
N LEU A 80 -2.44 -9.86 1.26
CA LEU A 80 -1.41 -8.90 0.94
C LEU A 80 -2.03 -7.50 0.84
N CYS A 81 -1.43 -6.56 1.57
CA CYS A 81 -1.88 -5.19 1.66
C CYS A 81 -0.86 -4.21 1.09
N VAL A 82 -1.37 -3.09 0.55
CA VAL A 82 -0.60 -1.89 0.27
C VAL A 82 -1.07 -0.80 1.21
N GLN A 83 -0.15 -0.28 2.01
CA GLN A 83 -0.35 0.89 2.84
C GLN A 83 0.06 2.13 2.04
N VAL A 84 -0.83 3.12 1.97
CA VAL A 84 -0.58 4.43 1.37
C VAL A 84 -0.54 5.46 2.50
N ARG A 85 0.55 6.23 2.58
CA ARG A 85 0.69 7.31 3.57
C ARG A 85 1.04 8.62 2.89
N ALA A 86 0.23 9.64 3.11
CA ALA A 86 0.47 10.98 2.56
C ALA A 86 0.10 12.08 3.56
N PRO A 87 1.04 12.98 3.89
CA PRO A 87 0.74 14.23 4.57
C PRO A 87 -0.14 15.13 3.70
N PHE A 88 -1.04 15.88 4.33
CA PHE A 88 -1.82 16.97 3.77
C PHE A 88 -1.40 18.29 4.43
N ASP A 89 -1.55 19.39 3.70
CA ASP A 89 -1.18 20.73 4.17
C ASP A 89 -1.97 21.20 5.40
N ASN A 90 -3.11 20.56 5.71
CA ASN A 90 -3.94 20.85 6.88
C ASN A 90 -3.43 20.18 8.18
N LEU A 91 -2.13 19.90 8.28
CA LEU A 91 -1.49 19.22 9.43
C LEU A 91 -2.09 17.83 9.73
N ARG A 92 -2.62 17.16 8.70
CA ARG A 92 -3.09 15.78 8.79
C ARG A 92 -2.24 14.87 7.94
N THR A 93 -2.20 13.60 8.31
CA THR A 93 -1.61 12.53 7.49
C THR A 93 -2.68 11.49 7.24
N ALA A 94 -2.98 11.21 5.97
CA ALA A 94 -3.82 10.08 5.62
C ALA A 94 -2.98 8.80 5.62
N THR A 95 -3.51 7.76 6.26
CA THR A 95 -3.02 6.39 6.19
C THR A 95 -4.17 5.52 5.68
N LEU A 96 -3.98 4.95 4.49
CA LEU A 96 -4.93 4.06 3.83
C LEU A 96 -4.32 2.67 3.75
N ILE A 97 -5.10 1.63 3.96
CA ILE A 97 -4.66 0.24 3.80
C ILE A 97 -5.62 -0.45 2.84
N PHE A 98 -5.07 -0.95 1.73
CA PHE A 98 -5.81 -1.68 0.72
C PHE A 98 -5.38 -3.14 0.68
N LYS A 99 -6.34 -4.06 0.70
CA LYS A 99 -6.09 -5.43 0.26
C LYS A 99 -5.91 -5.43 -1.25
N VAL A 100 -4.84 -6.06 -1.74
CA VAL A 100 -4.55 -6.14 -3.19
C VAL A 100 -4.28 -7.57 -3.66
N GLY A 101 -4.09 -8.51 -2.75
CA GLY A 101 -3.83 -9.90 -3.10
C GLY A 101 -3.95 -10.82 -1.91
N SER A 102 -3.65 -12.09 -2.14
CA SER A 102 -3.42 -13.08 -1.09
C SER A 102 -2.39 -14.09 -1.56
N TYR A 103 -1.72 -14.76 -0.63
CA TYR A 103 -0.87 -15.91 -0.91
C TYR A 103 -1.18 -17.03 0.08
N SER A 104 -0.87 -18.27 -0.31
CA SER A 104 -1.06 -19.40 0.60
C SER A 104 0.00 -19.36 1.70
N SER A 105 -0.41 -19.60 2.94
CA SER A 105 0.51 -19.76 4.07
C SER A 105 1.50 -20.92 3.88
N LYS A 106 1.19 -21.88 2.99
CA LYS A 106 2.06 -23.01 2.65
C LYS A 106 3.17 -22.66 1.64
N ASP A 107 3.06 -21.53 0.95
CA ASP A 107 4.04 -21.07 -0.04
C ASP A 107 4.19 -19.54 -0.01
N PRO A 108 4.82 -18.99 1.04
CA PRO A 108 5.06 -17.57 1.17
C PRO A 108 6.06 -17.09 0.10
N GLY A 109 5.64 -16.12 -0.71
CA GLY A 109 6.52 -15.39 -1.63
C GLY A 109 6.49 -15.79 -3.11
N HIS A 110 5.95 -16.96 -3.48
CA HIS A 110 5.95 -17.42 -4.88
C HIS A 110 4.57 -17.47 -5.53
N SER A 111 3.49 -17.44 -4.73
CA SER A 111 2.12 -17.72 -5.22
C SER A 111 1.11 -16.60 -4.93
N ALA A 112 1.55 -15.36 -4.71
CA ALA A 112 0.63 -14.26 -4.47
C ALA A 112 -0.29 -14.01 -5.69
N LYS A 113 -1.60 -14.17 -5.50
CA LYS A 113 -2.63 -14.00 -6.52
C LYS A 113 -3.35 -12.66 -6.34
N PRO A 114 -3.74 -11.99 -7.43
CA PRO A 114 -4.55 -10.78 -7.36
C PRO A 114 -5.89 -11.07 -6.70
N ALA A 115 -6.28 -10.22 -5.75
CA ALA A 115 -7.60 -10.21 -5.14
C ALA A 115 -8.35 -8.93 -5.54
N LYS A 116 -9.66 -8.86 -5.30
CA LYS A 116 -10.38 -7.59 -5.40
C LYS A 116 -9.69 -6.53 -4.53
N ILE A 117 -9.52 -5.33 -5.08
CA ILE A 117 -8.93 -4.22 -4.31
C ILE A 117 -10.00 -3.68 -3.37
N GLU A 118 -9.70 -3.69 -2.07
CA GLU A 118 -10.64 -3.32 -1.02
C GLU A 118 -9.95 -2.41 -0.02
N LEU A 119 -10.56 -1.26 0.29
CA LEU A 119 -10.10 -0.40 1.37
C LEU A 119 -10.44 -1.06 2.71
N LEU A 120 -9.43 -1.45 3.46
CA LEU A 120 -9.59 -2.07 4.78
C LEU A 120 -9.56 -1.04 5.92
N SER A 121 -8.76 0.02 5.77
CA SER A 121 -8.60 1.06 6.77
C SER A 121 -8.32 2.41 6.12
N CYS A 122 -8.90 3.45 6.68
CA CYS A 122 -8.69 4.83 6.27
C CYS A 122 -8.70 5.71 7.52
N VAL A 123 -7.55 6.31 7.82
CA VAL A 123 -7.34 7.12 9.02
C VAL A 123 -6.67 8.43 8.64
N LEU A 124 -7.19 9.54 9.16
CA LEU A 124 -6.60 10.86 9.13
C LEU A 124 -6.07 11.21 10.52
N ASP A 125 -4.78 11.01 10.71
CA ASP A 125 -4.08 11.32 11.94
C ASP A 125 -3.59 12.77 11.95
N PRO A 126 -3.41 13.40 13.11
CA PRO A 126 -2.59 14.60 13.22
C PRO A 126 -1.17 14.31 12.72
N SER A 127 -0.59 15.21 11.93
CA SER A 127 0.79 15.06 11.44
C SER A 127 1.83 15.07 12.57
N ASN A 128 1.50 15.66 13.72
CA ASN A 128 2.27 15.53 14.95
C ASN A 128 1.40 14.90 16.05
N PRO A 129 1.77 13.72 16.57
CA PRO A 129 0.98 13.00 17.58
C PRO A 129 0.87 13.75 18.93
N MET A 130 1.72 14.72 19.18
CA MET A 130 1.64 15.58 20.38
C MET A 130 0.56 16.65 20.28
N MET A 131 -0.06 16.84 19.10
CA MET A 131 -1.17 17.76 18.92
C MET A 131 -2.45 17.18 19.51
N LYS A 132 -3.24 18.01 20.21
CA LYS A 132 -4.53 17.62 20.81
C LYS A 132 -5.67 17.45 19.80
N PHE A 133 -5.37 17.14 18.55
CA PHE A 133 -6.39 16.88 17.54
C PHE A 133 -6.71 15.39 17.50
N PRO A 134 -7.99 15.01 17.48
CA PRO A 134 -8.35 13.60 17.39
C PRO A 134 -8.04 13.07 15.99
N SER A 135 -7.58 11.82 15.91
CA SER A 135 -7.59 11.06 14.67
C SER A 135 -9.03 10.88 14.19
N ARG A 136 -9.21 10.83 12.86
CA ARG A 136 -10.53 10.62 12.27
C ARG A 136 -10.50 9.40 11.38
N ILE A 137 -11.51 8.54 11.50
CA ILE A 137 -11.64 7.34 10.68
C ILE A 137 -12.59 7.66 9.51
N CYS A 138 -12.14 7.44 8.28
CA CYS A 138 -12.97 7.49 7.09
C CYS A 138 -13.50 6.10 6.77
N LYS A 139 -14.77 6.01 6.38
CA LYS A 139 -15.39 4.72 6.02
C LYS A 139 -15.08 4.28 4.59
N ASN A 140 -14.82 5.24 3.71
CA ASN A 140 -14.57 5.04 2.28
C ASN A 140 -13.79 6.23 1.69
N LEU A 141 -13.43 6.15 0.41
CA LEU A 141 -12.64 7.17 -0.31
C LEU A 141 -13.44 8.47 -0.50
N SER A 142 -14.76 8.38 -0.71
CA SER A 142 -15.64 9.54 -0.75
C SER A 142 -15.63 10.31 0.58
N ALA A 143 -15.67 9.61 1.73
CA ALA A 143 -15.58 10.23 3.04
C ALA A 143 -14.22 10.90 3.25
N LEU A 144 -13.13 10.25 2.83
CA LEU A 144 -11.79 10.86 2.87
C LEU A 144 -11.77 12.19 2.11
N GLN A 145 -12.28 12.21 0.88
CA GLN A 145 -12.35 13.42 0.07
C GLN A 145 -13.18 14.51 0.76
N ALA A 146 -14.31 14.17 1.38
CA ALA A 146 -15.11 15.13 2.14
C ALA A 146 -14.36 15.67 3.37
N MET A 147 -13.61 14.80 4.07
CA MET A 147 -12.92 15.15 5.31
C MET A 147 -11.67 16.00 5.10
N VAL A 148 -10.97 15.87 3.97
CA VAL A 148 -9.77 16.68 3.69
C VAL A 148 -10.14 18.08 3.20
N LYS A 149 -11.30 18.24 2.55
CA LYS A 149 -11.81 19.56 2.11
C LYS A 149 -12.10 20.54 3.26
N HIS A 150 -12.17 20.05 4.50
CA HIS A 150 -12.49 20.80 5.71
C HIS A 150 -11.33 20.81 6.70
#